data_AF-A0A1V5N0D2-F1
#
_entry.id   AF-A0A1V5N0D2-F1
#
_cell.length_a   1.000
_cell.length_b   1.000
_cell.length_c   1.000
_cell.angle_alpha   90.00
_cell.angle_beta   90.00
_cell.angle_gamma   90.00
#
_symmetry.space_group_name_H-M   'P 1'
#
loop_
_entity.id
_entity.type
_entity.pdbx_description
1 polymer ?
#
loop_
_entity_poly.entity_id
_entity_poly.type
_entity_poly.pdbx_seq_one_letter_code
_entity_poly.pdbx_strand_id
1 'polypeptide(L)'
;MPDGLALTSTRVVAYVALFVPDLYVRPYNVYAVIVPTCYEDSADNRPNKITTVFGVEKPSGLMSGRVTNNNMVTNGTDTTKLLVAEKYQMPYIEVVRNPALGPMEHVRIQNAAKISEVGTYDRTIRIDCLIFEPVD
;
A
#
# COMPACT_ATOMS: atom_id res chain seq x y z
N MET A 1 20.84 14.01 37.77
CA MET A 1 20.46 12.97 36.80
C MET A 1 19.66 13.67 35.72
N PRO A 2 20.06 13.67 34.43
CA PRO A 2 19.24 14.32 33.42
C PRO A 2 18.20 13.33 32.90
N ASP A 3 16.96 13.80 32.92
CA ASP A 3 15.75 13.09 32.53
C ASP A 3 15.79 12.66 31.07
N GLY A 4 15.47 11.38 30.85
CA GLY A 4 15.36 10.79 29.54
C GLY A 4 14.19 11.41 28.76
N LEU A 5 14.53 12.24 27.79
CA LEU A 5 13.61 12.63 26.73
C LEU A 5 13.12 11.37 26.04
N ALA A 6 11.85 11.02 26.27
CA ALA A 6 11.17 10.00 25.50
C ALA A 6 11.16 10.46 24.04
N LEU A 7 12.00 9.83 23.22
CA LEU A 7 11.89 9.88 21.77
C LEU A 7 10.54 9.25 21.43
N THR A 8 9.49 10.08 21.34
CA THR A 8 8.30 9.76 20.58
C THR A 8 8.79 9.47 19.18
N SER A 9 8.96 8.19 18.86
CA SER A 9 9.29 7.71 17.54
C SER A 9 8.10 8.07 16.65
N THR A 10 8.13 9.28 16.10
CA THR A 10 7.34 9.65 14.94
C THR A 10 7.87 8.76 13.82
N ARG A 11 7.33 7.55 13.71
CA ARG A 11 7.60 6.67 12.58
C ARG A 11 7.13 7.43 11.35
N VAL A 12 8.06 8.04 10.62
CA VAL A 12 7.82 8.41 9.23
C VAL A 12 7.73 7.08 8.48
N VAL A 13 6.54 6.51 8.47
CA VAL A 13 6.24 5.36 7.64
C VAL A 13 6.18 5.91 6.22
N ALA A 14 7.23 5.68 5.43
CA ALA A 14 7.16 5.97 4.01
C ALA A 14 5.99 5.15 3.43
N TYR A 15 5.02 5.85 2.86
CA TYR A 15 3.88 5.23 2.20
C TYR A 15 3.59 5.94 0.89
N VAL A 16 3.10 5.16 -0.07
CA VAL A 16 2.54 5.68 -1.30
C VAL A 16 1.03 5.48 -1.24
N ALA A 17 0.27 6.54 -1.52
CA ALA A 17 -1.17 6.48 -1.68
C ALA A 17 -1.51 6.63 -3.16
N LEU A 18 -2.19 5.63 -3.71
CA LEU A 18 -2.60 5.61 -5.11
C LEU A 18 -4.11 5.74 -5.19
N PHE A 19 -4.59 6.62 -6.07
CA PHE A 19 -6.01 6.82 -6.33
C PHE A 19 -6.56 5.68 -7.18
N VAL A 20 -7.80 5.29 -6.88
CA VAL A 20 -8.55 4.37 -7.74
C VAL A 20 -9.24 5.15 -8.86
N PRO A 21 -9.09 4.73 -10.14
CA PRO A 21 -9.76 5.39 -11.26
C PRO A 21 -11.27 5.14 -11.25
N ASP A 22 -11.99 5.78 -12.17
CA ASP A 22 -13.38 5.43 -12.47
C ASP A 22 -13.44 4.04 -13.13
N LEU A 23 -14.06 3.10 -12.42
CA LEU A 23 -14.25 1.71 -12.81
C LEU A 23 -15.74 1.42 -12.99
N TYR A 24 -16.11 0.28 -13.56
CA TYR A 24 -17.51 -0.15 -13.61
C TYR A 24 -17.98 -0.65 -12.24
N VAL A 25 -19.27 -0.52 -11.92
CA VAL A 25 -19.83 -1.02 -10.66
C VAL A 25 -19.86 -2.55 -10.65
N ARG A 26 -18.76 -3.15 -10.15
CA ARG A 26 -18.57 -4.60 -9.94
C ARG A 26 -17.63 -4.83 -8.76
N PRO A 27 -17.60 -6.03 -8.17
CA PRO A 27 -16.53 -6.39 -7.24
C PRO A 27 -15.23 -6.62 -8.01
N TYR A 28 -14.10 -6.27 -7.37
CA TYR A 28 -12.76 -6.41 -7.95
C TYR A 28 -11.83 -7.14 -7.00
N ASN A 29 -10.97 -8.00 -7.56
CA ASN A 29 -9.69 -8.31 -6.94
C ASN A 29 -8.72 -7.19 -7.27
N VAL A 30 -8.16 -6.57 -6.24
CA VAL A 30 -7.20 -5.47 -6.36
C VAL A 30 -5.82 -6.01 -6.06
N TYR A 31 -4.89 -5.77 -6.98
CA TYR A 31 -3.49 -6.17 -6.83
C TYR A 31 -2.55 -4.97 -6.90
N ALA A 32 -1.45 -5.03 -6.17
CA ALA A 32 -0.32 -4.14 -6.34
C ALA A 32 0.87 -4.93 -6.91
N VAL A 33 1.46 -4.42 -7.97
CA VAL A 33 2.65 -5.01 -8.61
C VAL A 33 3.88 -4.31 -8.06
N ILE A 34 4.69 -5.06 -7.31
CA ILE A 34 5.91 -4.56 -6.67
C ILE A 34 7.11 -5.01 -7.50
N VAL A 35 7.96 -4.05 -7.84
CA VAL A 35 9.19 -4.27 -8.60
C VAL A 35 10.33 -4.58 -7.62
N PRO A 36 11.13 -5.63 -7.88
CA PRO A 36 12.26 -5.96 -7.03
C PRO A 36 13.37 -4.92 -7.11
N THR A 37 14.23 -4.86 -6.10
CA THR A 37 15.40 -3.96 -6.04
C THR A 37 16.42 -4.23 -7.13
N CYS A 38 16.51 -5.49 -7.59
CA CYS A 38 17.50 -5.93 -8.55
C CYS A 38 17.39 -5.25 -9.94
N TYR A 39 16.27 -4.59 -10.21
CA TYR A 39 16.06 -3.83 -11.45
C TYR A 39 16.84 -2.50 -11.47
N GLU A 40 17.14 -1.93 -10.30
CA GLU A 40 17.99 -0.74 -10.17
C GLU A 40 19.45 -1.13 -9.89
N ASP A 41 19.65 -2.09 -8.98
CA ASP A 41 20.96 -2.63 -8.63
C ASP A 41 20.93 -4.15 -8.64
N SER A 42 21.48 -4.77 -9.68
CA SER A 42 21.53 -6.22 -9.84
C SER A 42 22.20 -6.98 -8.68
N ALA A 43 22.99 -6.32 -7.83
CA ALA A 43 23.58 -6.93 -6.65
C ALA A 43 22.64 -6.94 -5.44
N ASP A 44 21.61 -6.09 -5.42
CA ASP A 44 20.65 -6.00 -4.33
C ASP A 44 19.43 -6.89 -4.58
N ASN A 45 19.38 -8.02 -3.88
CA ASN A 45 18.28 -8.98 -3.93
C ASN A 45 17.43 -8.97 -2.64
N ARG A 46 17.49 -7.88 -1.86
CA ARG A 46 16.72 -7.79 -0.61
C ARG A 46 15.23 -7.61 -0.94
N PRO A 47 14.34 -8.47 -0.42
CA PRO A 47 12.90 -8.29 -0.61
C PRO A 47 12.38 -7.06 0.17
N ASN A 48 11.16 -6.63 -0.13
CA ASN A 48 10.43 -5.68 0.70
C ASN A 48 9.52 -6.42 1.69
N LYS A 49 9.30 -5.81 2.85
CA LYS A 49 8.26 -6.21 3.81
C LYS A 49 7.22 -5.10 3.87
N ILE A 50 5.98 -5.43 3.50
CA ILE A 50 4.95 -4.45 3.14
C ILE A 50 3.69 -4.67 3.97
N THR A 51 3.07 -3.57 4.40
CA THR A 51 1.68 -3.53 4.83
C THR A 51 0.87 -2.77 3.79
N THR A 52 -0.27 -3.31 3.38
CA THR A 52 -1.23 -2.60 2.52
C THR A 52 -2.49 -2.26 3.28
N VAL A 53 -3.02 -1.07 3.02
CA VAL A 53 -4.31 -0.61 3.53
C VAL A 53 -5.11 -0.10 2.34
N PHE A 54 -6.26 -0.71 2.09
CA PHE A 54 -7.18 -0.29 1.04
C PHE A 54 -8.51 0.12 1.66
N GLY A 55 -9.13 1.14 1.11
CA GLY A 55 -10.46 1.58 1.53
C GLY A 55 -10.71 3.03 1.13
N VAL A 56 -11.80 3.57 1.66
CA VAL A 56 -12.26 4.92 1.37
C VAL A 56 -11.78 5.87 2.45
N GLU A 57 -10.96 6.84 2.10
CA GLU A 57 -10.65 7.97 2.94
C GLU A 57 -11.78 9.01 2.87
N LYS A 58 -12.44 9.24 4.00
CA LYS A 58 -13.42 10.33 4.14
C LYS A 58 -12.68 11.65 4.38
N PRO A 59 -13.31 12.82 4.14
CA PRO A 59 -12.72 14.12 4.48
C PRO A 59 -12.30 14.26 5.96
N SER A 60 -12.89 13.48 6.86
CA SER A 60 -12.49 13.41 8.27
C SER A 60 -11.20 12.61 8.53
N GLY A 61 -10.57 12.04 7.51
CA GLY A 61 -9.43 11.12 7.61
C GLY A 61 -9.81 9.69 8.04
N LEU A 62 -11.10 9.41 8.27
CA LEU A 62 -11.58 8.08 8.62
C LEU A 62 -11.64 7.17 7.38
N MET A 63 -11.07 5.98 7.50
CA MET A 63 -11.14 4.94 6.46
C MET A 63 -12.40 4.09 6.63
N SER A 64 -13.23 3.99 5.59
CA SER A 64 -14.38 3.07 5.51
C SER A 64 -14.09 1.91 4.55
N GLY A 65 -14.71 0.75 4.76
CA GLY A 65 -14.47 -0.44 3.91
C GLY A 65 -13.00 -0.90 3.96
N ARG A 66 -12.35 -0.74 5.12
CA ARG A 66 -10.91 -0.92 5.23
C ARG A 66 -10.51 -2.40 5.12
N VAL A 67 -9.69 -2.72 4.13
CA VAL A 67 -8.93 -3.98 4.04
C VAL A 67 -7.49 -3.70 4.46
N THR A 68 -6.88 -4.56 5.27
CA THR A 68 -5.48 -4.41 5.69
C THR A 68 -4.77 -5.74 5.67
N ASN A 69 -3.67 -5.80 4.92
CA ASN A 69 -2.78 -6.95 4.88
C ASN A 69 -1.43 -6.55 5.47
N ASN A 70 -0.96 -7.30 6.46
CA ASN A 70 0.24 -6.96 7.21
C ASN A 70 1.40 -7.90 6.89
N ASN A 71 2.61 -7.36 6.92
CA ASN A 71 3.86 -8.14 6.83
C ASN A 71 3.96 -9.04 5.59
N MET A 72 3.40 -8.60 4.46
CA MET A 72 3.57 -9.29 3.19
C MET A 72 5.03 -9.15 2.73
N VAL A 73 5.67 -10.26 2.39
CA VAL A 73 7.07 -10.26 1.93
C VAL A 73 7.07 -10.44 0.42
N THR A 74 7.77 -9.56 -0.29
CA THR A 74 7.93 -9.67 -1.75
C THR A 74 9.08 -10.59 -2.12
N ASN A 75 9.17 -10.94 -3.39
CA ASN A 75 10.37 -11.52 -3.97
C ASN A 75 11.40 -10.39 -4.21
N GLY A 76 12.68 -10.67 -3.93
CA GLY A 76 13.79 -9.73 -4.11
C GLY A 76 14.42 -9.75 -5.50
N THR A 77 14.10 -10.74 -6.33
CA THR A 77 14.61 -10.93 -7.70
C THR A 77 13.54 -10.81 -8.77
N ASP A 78 12.30 -11.14 -8.46
CA ASP A 78 11.19 -11.14 -9.40
C ASP A 78 10.06 -10.19 -8.98
N THR A 79 9.31 -9.70 -9.96
CA THR A 79 8.10 -8.92 -9.72
C THR A 79 7.11 -9.69 -8.87
N THR A 80 6.56 -9.03 -7.85
CA THR A 80 5.57 -9.62 -6.95
C THR A 80 4.19 -9.00 -7.16
N LYS A 81 3.21 -9.82 -7.53
CA LYS A 81 1.79 -9.42 -7.58
C LYS A 81 1.14 -9.69 -6.23
N LEU A 82 0.95 -8.64 -5.42
CA LEU A 82 0.35 -8.72 -4.10
C LEU A 82 -1.16 -8.53 -4.18
N LEU A 83 -1.94 -9.45 -3.62
CA LEU A 83 -3.38 -9.26 -3.43
C LEU A 83 -3.60 -8.24 -2.30
N VAL A 84 -4.23 -7.12 -2.65
CA VAL A 84 -4.52 -6.00 -1.74
C VAL A 84 -5.92 -6.11 -1.17
N ALA A 85 -6.90 -6.46 -2.01
CA ALA A 85 -8.27 -6.67 -1.59
C ALA A 85 -8.92 -7.73 -2.49
N GLU A 86 -9.65 -8.65 -1.89
CA GLU A 86 -10.36 -9.72 -2.58
C GLU A 86 -11.84 -9.36 -2.69
N LYS A 87 -12.43 -9.51 -3.88
CA LYS A 87 -13.85 -9.29 -4.16
C LYS A 87 -14.40 -7.97 -3.58
N TYR A 88 -13.60 -6.92 -3.62
CA TYR A 88 -13.95 -5.65 -3.02
C TYR A 88 -14.94 -4.88 -3.89
N GLN A 89 -16.11 -4.59 -3.33
CA GLN A 89 -17.08 -3.70 -3.96
C GLN A 89 -16.82 -2.26 -3.51
N MET A 90 -16.43 -1.42 -4.47
CA MET A 90 -16.14 -0.02 -4.19
C MET A 90 -17.45 0.77 -4.04
N PRO A 91 -17.68 1.40 -2.88
CA PRO A 91 -18.98 2.01 -2.59
C PRO A 91 -19.21 3.36 -3.28
N TYR A 92 -18.17 4.03 -3.80
CA TYR A 92 -18.28 5.35 -4.43
C TYR A 92 -17.85 5.37 -5.91
N ILE A 93 -17.78 4.21 -6.57
CA ILE A 93 -17.72 4.15 -8.04
C ILE A 93 -18.95 4.88 -8.62
N GLU A 94 -18.79 5.59 -9.74
CA GLU A 94 -19.82 6.38 -10.46
C GLU A 94 -20.35 7.64 -9.74
N VAL A 95 -19.98 7.88 -8.48
CA VAL A 95 -20.24 9.18 -7.85
C VAL A 95 -19.22 10.17 -8.39
N VAL A 96 -19.66 11.32 -8.94
CA VAL A 96 -18.76 12.38 -9.40
C VAL A 96 -17.77 12.75 -8.29
N ARG A 97 -16.51 12.34 -8.45
CA ARG A 97 -15.47 12.51 -7.43
C ARG A 97 -14.89 13.91 -7.58
N ASN A 98 -15.15 14.78 -6.60
CA ASN A 98 -14.29 15.94 -6.38
C ASN A 98 -13.23 15.55 -5.34
N PRO A 99 -11.94 15.42 -5.73
CA PRO A 99 -10.88 15.00 -4.81
C PRO A 99 -10.72 15.87 -3.57
N ALA A 100 -11.18 17.13 -3.63
CA ALA A 100 -11.12 18.07 -2.52
C ALA A 100 -12.35 18.02 -1.59
N LEU A 101 -13.46 17.38 -2.00
CA LEU A 101 -14.76 17.51 -1.31
C LEU A 101 -15.46 16.17 -1.01
N GLY A 102 -15.00 15.05 -1.57
CA GLY A 102 -15.69 13.76 -1.47
C GLY A 102 -14.83 12.63 -0.90
N PRO A 103 -15.46 11.52 -0.46
CA PRO A 103 -14.75 10.29 -0.14
C PRO A 103 -13.96 9.79 -1.36
N MET A 104 -12.72 9.35 -1.15
CA MET A 104 -11.88 8.77 -2.20
C MET A 104 -11.35 7.41 -1.79
N GLU A 105 -11.38 6.44 -2.69
CA GLU A 105 -10.70 5.17 -2.52
C GLU A 105 -9.19 5.32 -2.72
N HIS A 106 -8.41 4.81 -1.76
CA HIS A 106 -6.96 4.80 -1.81
C HIS A 106 -6.40 3.41 -1.50
N VAL A 107 -5.38 3.03 -2.24
CA VAL A 107 -4.45 1.98 -1.81
C VAL A 107 -3.24 2.67 -1.16
N ARG A 108 -3.03 2.42 0.13
CA ARG A 108 -1.80 2.79 0.84
C ARG A 108 -0.89 1.59 0.94
N ILE A 109 0.33 1.73 0.44
CA ILE A 109 1.38 0.71 0.49
C ILE A 109 2.49 1.23 1.40
N GLN A 110 2.79 0.49 2.46
CA GLN A 110 3.63 0.94 3.56
C GLN A 110 4.78 -0.03 3.79
N ASN A 111 5.94 0.52 4.14
CA ASN A 111 7.05 -0.29 4.63
C ASN A 111 6.77 -0.80 6.04
N ALA A 112 6.90 -2.11 6.23
CA ALA A 112 6.71 -2.81 7.50
C ALA A 112 8.02 -3.40 8.10
N ALA A 113 9.17 -3.19 7.45
CA ALA A 113 10.48 -3.61 7.94
C ALA A 113 10.90 -2.80 9.18
N LYS A 114 11.22 -3.50 10.28
CA LYS A 114 11.71 -2.90 11.52
C LYS A 114 13.12 -2.35 11.33
N ILE A 115 13.55 -1.47 12.24
CA ILE A 115 14.92 -0.92 12.30
C ILE A 115 15.97 -2.03 12.44
N SER A 116 15.63 -3.11 13.13
CA SER A 116 16.49 -4.29 13.25
C SER A 116 16.62 -5.13 11.97
N GLU A 117 15.84 -4.86 10.93
CA GLU A 117 15.77 -5.69 9.71
C GLU A 117 16.37 -4.99 8.47
N VAL A 118 17.14 -3.89 8.64
CA VAL A 118 17.68 -3.05 7.54
C VAL A 118 18.59 -3.83 6.57
N GLY A 119 19.35 -4.81 7.07
CA GLY A 119 20.20 -5.66 6.24
C GLY A 119 19.43 -6.76 5.49
N THR A 120 18.17 -7.00 5.86
CA THR A 120 17.37 -8.11 5.35
C THR A 120 16.32 -7.66 4.35
N TYR A 121 15.68 -6.51 4.60
CA TYR A 121 14.66 -5.97 3.72
C TYR A 121 15.07 -4.61 3.17
N ASP A 122 14.85 -4.41 1.88
CA ASP A 122 14.92 -3.07 1.31
C ASP A 122 13.74 -2.23 1.80
N ARG A 123 14.03 -0.95 2.01
CA ARG A 123 13.09 0.01 2.57
C ARG A 123 12.46 0.92 1.54
N THR A 124 13.00 0.96 0.34
CA THR A 124 12.44 1.68 -0.79
C THR A 124 11.43 0.78 -1.49
N ILE A 125 10.17 1.19 -1.49
CA ILE A 125 9.11 0.43 -2.16
C ILE A 125 8.95 0.98 -3.58
N ARG A 126 8.99 0.07 -4.56
CA ARG A 126 8.82 0.38 -5.98
C ARG A 126 7.55 -0.27 -6.49
N ILE A 127 6.62 0.55 -6.94
CA ILE A 127 5.31 0.09 -7.41
C ILE A 127 5.27 0.37 -8.90
N ASP A 128 5.02 -0.67 -9.70
CA ASP A 128 4.80 -0.55 -11.13
C ASP A 128 3.37 -0.09 -11.40
N CYS A 129 2.39 -0.89 -10.98
CA CYS A 129 0.99 -0.61 -11.21
C CYS A 129 0.06 -1.18 -10.15
N LEU A 130 -1.19 -0.70 -10.17
CA LEU A 130 -2.34 -1.35 -9.56
C LEU A 130 -3.15 -2.05 -10.63
N ILE A 131 -3.56 -3.29 -10.36
CA ILE A 131 -4.42 -4.08 -11.25
C ILE A 131 -5.77 -4.25 -10.57
N PHE A 132 -6.83 -3.92 -11.30
CA PHE A 132 -8.21 -4.11 -10.89
C PHE A 132 -8.83 -5.20 -11.76
N GLU A 133 -8.90 -6.43 -11.26
CA GLU A 133 -9.49 -7.55 -11.97
C GLU A 133 -10.96 -7.70 -11.57
N PRO A 134 -11.92 -7.47 -12.49
CA PRO A 134 -13.33 -7.65 -12.19
C PRO A 134 -13.60 -9.12 -11.87
N VAL A 135 -14.45 -9.36 -10.89
CA VAL A 135 -14.87 -10.71 -10.48
C VAL A 135 -16.39 -10.77 -10.41
N ASP A 136 -16.91 -11.99 -10.56
CA ASP A 136 -18.34 -12.29 -10.43
C ASP A 136 -18.69 -12.71 -8.99
#